data_AF-X6H4I7-F1
#
_entry.id   AF-X6H4I7-F1
#
_cell.length_a   1.000
_cell.length_b   1.000
_cell.length_c   1.000
_cell.angle_alpha   90.00
_cell.angle_beta   90.00
_cell.angle_gamma   90.00
#
_symmetry.space_group_name_H-M   'P 1'
#
loop_
_entity.id
_entity.type
_entity.pdbx_description
1 polymer ?
#
loop_
_entity_poly.entity_id
_entity_poly.type
_entity_poly.pdbx_seq_one_letter_code
_entity_poly.pdbx_strand_id
1 'polypeptide(L)'
;MLHQNEKGGKFPAFFVCHGSNNDERKELRLPLLARWAASYASSMRKYGRTFHLPISVGATSDDKVMASLEGLRVADLVVTEKMDGENTTLHRDGSHARSPDSRYHPSRDWLKAFAANVSPQLADDERIVGENLYARHSVAYDALPSFFLGFAWIIGAEIQPWDLTLARFEELGITPVPTLYRGPFSPNLFDNLAASLDKAKQEGFVARVAEAFAEADMPIRMGKYVRAGHVQSETHWMKAELITNRLPGG
;
A
#
# COMPACT_ATOMS: atom_id res chain seq x y z
N MET A 1 0.69 29.78 -30.96
CA MET A 1 1.22 30.29 -29.69
C MET A 1 0.17 30.03 -28.63
N LEU A 2 0.52 29.18 -27.66
CA LEU A 2 -0.09 28.94 -26.34
C LEU A 2 -1.49 28.29 -26.24
N HIS A 3 -1.44 26.98 -25.95
CA HIS A 3 -2.35 26.19 -25.11
C HIS A 3 -2.69 26.85 -23.77
N GLN A 4 -3.90 26.60 -23.23
CA GLN A 4 -4.20 25.95 -21.93
C GLN A 4 -5.65 25.40 -22.01
N ASN A 5 -5.90 24.09 -22.02
CA ASN A 5 -6.02 23.14 -20.90
C ASN A 5 -7.07 23.51 -19.84
N GLU A 6 -8.32 23.16 -20.11
CA GLU A 6 -9.37 22.99 -19.10
C GLU A 6 -9.13 21.68 -18.32
N LYS A 7 -8.57 21.79 -17.11
CA LYS A 7 -8.73 20.76 -16.06
C LYS A 7 -9.69 21.31 -15.02
N GLY A 8 -10.99 21.25 -15.33
CA GLY A 8 -12.05 21.45 -14.36
C GLY A 8 -12.17 20.23 -13.46
N GLY A 9 -11.52 20.25 -12.30
CA GLY A 9 -11.90 19.38 -11.19
C GLY A 9 -13.31 19.75 -10.76
N LYS A 10 -14.27 18.85 -10.93
CA LYS A 10 -15.65 19.04 -10.44
C LYS A 10 -15.61 19.12 -8.92
N PHE A 11 -15.94 20.28 -8.36
CA PHE A 11 -16.30 20.42 -6.96
C PHE A 11 -17.48 19.48 -6.64
N PRO A 12 -17.49 18.75 -5.51
CA PRO A 12 -18.71 18.09 -5.06
C PRO A 12 -19.76 19.16 -4.76
N ALA A 13 -20.99 18.94 -5.25
CA ALA A 13 -22.11 19.83 -5.01
C ALA A 13 -22.35 19.94 -3.49
N PHE A 14 -22.06 21.12 -2.93
CA PHE A 14 -22.18 21.36 -1.49
C PHE A 14 -23.62 21.19 -1.01
N PHE A 15 -23.76 20.55 0.16
CA PHE A 15 -24.88 20.71 1.07
C PHE A 15 -25.21 22.20 1.21
N VAL A 16 -26.40 22.61 0.74
CA VAL A 16 -26.92 23.96 0.94
C VAL A 16 -27.44 24.06 2.37
N CYS A 17 -26.60 24.50 3.31
CA CYS A 17 -27.07 24.97 4.61
C CYS A 17 -27.88 26.27 4.40
N HIS A 18 -29.17 26.19 4.70
CA HIS A 18 -30.11 27.32 4.68
C HIS A 18 -29.92 28.19 5.94
N GLY A 19 -28.78 28.88 6.03
CA GLY A 19 -28.54 29.93 7.02
C GLY A 19 -28.97 31.30 6.47
N SER A 20 -29.71 32.06 7.27
CA SER A 20 -30.40 33.30 6.87
C SER A 20 -29.52 34.55 6.76
N ASN A 21 -28.19 34.46 6.86
CA ASN A 21 -27.31 35.63 6.68
C ASN A 21 -25.97 35.33 6.01
N ASN A 22 -25.40 36.33 5.34
CA ASN A 22 -24.25 36.18 4.42
C ASN A 22 -22.89 36.04 5.12
N ASP A 23 -22.77 36.53 6.36
CA ASP A 23 -21.52 36.46 7.15
C ASP A 23 -21.36 35.11 7.90
N GLU A 24 -22.43 34.55 8.45
CA GLU A 24 -22.40 33.20 9.07
C GLU A 24 -22.04 32.10 8.06
N ARG A 25 -22.42 32.28 6.78
CA ARG A 25 -22.04 31.37 5.68
C ARG A 25 -20.54 31.41 5.36
N LYS A 26 -19.83 32.50 5.66
CA LYS A 26 -18.37 32.59 5.47
C LYS A 26 -17.62 31.97 6.65
N GLU A 27 -18.09 32.18 7.87
CA GLU A 27 -17.47 31.70 9.10
C GLU A 27 -17.46 30.16 9.20
N LEU A 28 -18.50 29.47 8.72
CA LEU A 28 -18.57 28.00 8.72
C LEU A 28 -17.85 27.35 7.54
N ARG A 29 -17.64 28.06 6.43
CA ARG A 29 -17.01 27.51 5.20
C ARG A 29 -15.50 27.30 5.33
N LEU A 30 -14.80 28.20 6.02
CA LEU A 30 -13.34 28.14 6.19
C LEU A 30 -12.87 26.91 7.00
N PRO A 31 -13.49 26.56 8.15
CA PRO A 31 -13.14 25.34 8.89
C PRO A 31 -13.44 24.05 8.11
N LEU A 32 -14.55 24.01 7.37
CA LEU A 32 -14.94 22.85 6.55
C LEU A 32 -13.98 22.64 5.37
N LEU A 33 -13.58 23.71 4.68
CA LEU A 33 -12.57 23.66 3.61
C LEU A 33 -11.19 23.26 4.15
N ALA A 34 -10.80 23.77 5.32
CA ALA A 34 -9.53 23.40 5.95
C ALA A 34 -9.52 21.93 6.39
N ARG A 35 -10.62 21.42 6.97
CA ARG A 35 -10.75 20.00 7.35
C ARG A 35 -10.76 19.10 6.11
N TRP A 36 -11.50 19.48 5.07
CA TRP A 36 -11.49 18.75 3.79
C TRP A 36 -10.11 18.74 3.14
N ALA A 37 -9.41 19.89 3.10
CA ALA A 37 -8.07 19.97 2.54
C ALA A 37 -7.05 19.14 3.33
N ALA A 38 -7.13 19.13 4.67
CA ALA A 38 -6.28 18.31 5.53
C ALA A 38 -6.56 16.80 5.34
N SER A 39 -7.83 16.42 5.27
CA SER A 39 -8.30 15.06 4.99
C SER A 39 -7.83 14.60 3.60
N TYR A 40 -8.07 15.39 2.56
CA TYR A 40 -7.63 15.11 1.19
C TYR A 40 -6.10 15.03 1.06
N ALA A 41 -5.37 15.93 1.74
CA ALA A 41 -3.91 15.86 1.79
C ALA A 41 -3.40 14.63 2.55
N SER A 42 -4.17 14.09 3.49
CA SER A 42 -3.89 12.84 4.21
C SER A 42 -4.15 11.62 3.33
N SER A 43 -5.27 11.60 2.60
CA SER A 43 -5.66 10.48 1.73
C SER A 43 -4.75 10.32 0.51
N MET A 44 -4.21 11.42 -0.02
CA MET A 44 -3.27 11.43 -1.15
C MET A 44 -1.80 11.18 -0.75
N ARG A 45 -1.52 10.84 0.51
CA ARG A 45 -0.15 10.57 0.96
C ARG A 45 0.39 9.29 0.34
N LYS A 46 1.57 9.41 -0.28
CA LYS A 46 2.34 8.25 -0.74
C LYS A 46 2.73 7.38 0.45
N TYR A 47 2.50 6.08 0.33
CA TYR A 47 3.03 5.12 1.28
C TYR A 47 4.57 5.20 1.38
N GLY A 48 5.09 5.16 2.61
CA GLY A 48 6.52 5.29 2.90
C GLY A 48 7.37 4.19 2.26
N ARG A 49 8.67 4.45 2.05
CA ARG A 49 9.57 3.44 1.45
C ARG A 49 9.95 2.43 2.52
N THR A 50 9.61 1.17 2.31
CA THR A 50 10.10 0.06 3.14
C THR A 50 11.59 -0.15 2.84
N PHE A 51 12.43 -0.05 3.87
CA PHE A 51 13.88 -0.21 3.71
C PHE A 51 14.23 -1.70 3.61
N HIS A 52 15.33 -2.01 2.93
CA HIS A 52 15.88 -3.35 2.90
C HIS A 52 16.45 -3.72 4.27
N LEU A 53 16.21 -4.96 4.70
CA LEU A 53 16.96 -5.59 5.78
C LEU A 53 18.44 -5.68 5.35
N PRO A 54 19.41 -5.61 6.28
CA PRO A 54 20.84 -5.69 5.94
C PRO A 54 21.23 -6.96 5.17
N ILE A 55 20.50 -8.06 5.38
CA ILE A 55 20.73 -9.34 4.69
C ILE A 55 20.13 -9.39 3.27
N SER A 56 19.41 -8.34 2.84
CA SER A 56 18.69 -8.36 1.57
C SER A 56 19.63 -8.19 0.39
N VAL A 57 19.83 -9.27 -0.34
CA VAL A 57 20.73 -9.33 -1.51
C VAL A 57 20.15 -8.72 -2.80
N GLY A 58 18.83 -8.45 -2.85
CA GLY A 58 18.17 -7.81 -3.99
C GLY A 58 18.16 -6.28 -3.97
N ALA A 59 18.90 -5.62 -3.07
CA ALA A 59 18.96 -4.16 -3.02
C ALA A 59 19.75 -3.58 -4.20
N THR A 60 19.24 -2.52 -4.83
CA THR A 60 19.90 -1.75 -5.90
C THR A 60 20.49 -0.44 -5.36
N SER A 61 21.21 0.32 -6.20
CA SER A 61 21.82 1.60 -5.78
C SER A 61 20.82 2.66 -5.30
N ASP A 62 19.57 2.58 -5.74
CA ASP A 62 18.51 3.51 -5.36
C ASP A 62 17.74 3.05 -4.10
N ASP A 63 18.03 1.84 -3.61
CA ASP A 63 17.40 1.27 -2.44
C ASP A 63 18.02 1.78 -1.14
N LYS A 64 17.18 1.90 -0.11
CA LYS A 64 17.62 2.26 1.24
C LYS A 64 17.67 1.01 2.08
N VAL A 65 18.76 0.84 2.83
CA VAL A 65 18.97 -0.27 3.76
C VAL A 65 18.76 0.24 5.19
N MET A 66 18.15 -0.57 6.04
CA MET A 66 18.00 -0.26 7.46
C MET A 66 19.38 -0.11 8.12
N ALA A 67 19.56 0.93 8.92
CA ALA A 67 20.81 1.17 9.62
C ALA A 67 21.07 0.15 10.74
N SER A 68 20.02 -0.40 11.34
CA SER A 68 20.10 -1.46 12.34
C SER A 68 18.82 -2.29 12.37
N LEU A 69 18.89 -3.47 12.99
CA LEU A 69 17.71 -4.31 13.27
C LEU A 69 17.07 -4.02 14.63
N GLU A 70 17.57 -3.04 15.39
CA GLU A 70 17.15 -2.82 16.79
C GLU A 70 15.65 -2.59 16.91
N GLY A 71 15.07 -1.79 16.02
CA GLY A 71 13.63 -1.53 16.00
C GLY A 71 12.75 -2.74 15.60
N LEU A 72 13.36 -3.88 15.23
CA LEU A 72 12.68 -5.15 14.96
C LEU A 72 12.96 -6.21 16.04
N ARG A 73 13.78 -5.93 17.06
CA ARG A 73 14.06 -6.85 18.18
C ARG A 73 12.92 -6.83 19.21
N VAL A 74 11.73 -7.19 18.79
CA VAL A 74 10.50 -7.15 19.60
C VAL A 74 9.96 -8.56 19.89
N ALA A 75 9.10 -8.68 20.90
CA ALA A 75 8.45 -9.94 21.26
C ALA A 75 7.30 -10.34 20.31
N ASP A 76 6.71 -9.37 19.62
CA ASP A 76 5.64 -9.60 18.63
C ASP A 76 6.03 -8.97 17.29
N LEU A 77 6.79 -9.73 16.52
CA LEU A 77 7.20 -9.40 15.16
C LEU A 77 6.32 -10.19 14.18
N VAL A 78 5.85 -9.52 13.13
CA VAL A 78 5.11 -10.14 12.03
C VAL A 78 5.97 -10.12 10.78
N VAL A 79 6.05 -11.25 10.09
CA VAL A 79 6.66 -11.36 8.78
C VAL A 79 5.64 -11.87 7.78
N THR A 80 5.40 -11.12 6.71
CA THR A 80 4.50 -11.49 5.62
C THR A 80 5.27 -11.74 4.34
N GLU A 81 4.68 -12.50 3.42
CA GLU A 81 5.21 -12.60 2.06
C GLU A 81 5.22 -11.22 1.41
N LYS A 82 6.31 -10.92 0.70
CA LYS A 82 6.38 -9.77 -0.18
C LYS A 82 5.85 -10.20 -1.55
N MET A 83 4.67 -9.70 -1.88
CA MET A 83 4.06 -9.94 -3.18
C MET A 83 4.70 -9.05 -4.25
N ASP A 84 4.83 -9.56 -5.46
CA ASP A 84 5.43 -8.87 -6.62
C ASP A 84 4.32 -8.31 -7.53
N GLY A 85 3.96 -7.04 -7.32
CA GLY A 85 2.95 -6.35 -8.09
C GLY A 85 3.12 -4.83 -8.05
N GLU A 86 1.98 -4.12 -8.08
CA GLU A 86 1.93 -2.67 -7.99
C GLU A 86 1.36 -2.21 -6.64
N ASN A 87 2.21 -1.62 -5.82
CA ASN A 87 1.80 -0.94 -4.59
C ASN A 87 0.67 0.06 -4.84
N THR A 88 -0.43 -0.15 -4.13
CA THR A 88 -1.68 0.59 -4.29
C THR A 88 -2.22 1.03 -2.92
N THR A 89 -2.69 2.26 -2.86
CA THR A 89 -3.42 2.82 -1.72
C THR A 89 -4.89 2.99 -2.10
N LEU A 90 -5.80 2.45 -1.29
CA LEU A 90 -7.23 2.75 -1.31
C LEU A 90 -7.52 3.80 -0.23
N HIS A 91 -8.39 4.75 -0.55
CA HIS A 91 -8.84 5.82 0.35
C HIS A 91 -10.29 6.16 0.02
N ARG A 92 -10.95 7.01 0.84
CA ARG A 92 -12.38 7.33 0.69
C ARG A 92 -12.83 7.69 -0.73
N ASP A 93 -12.01 8.46 -1.44
CA ASP A 93 -12.34 8.98 -2.77
C ASP A 93 -11.83 8.09 -3.93
N GLY A 94 -11.25 6.92 -3.65
CA GLY A 94 -10.80 5.98 -4.67
C GLY A 94 -9.47 5.30 -4.36
N SER A 95 -8.58 5.26 -5.35
CA SER A 95 -7.28 4.62 -5.21
C SER A 95 -6.19 5.28 -6.04
N HIS A 96 -4.94 5.09 -5.62
CA HIS A 96 -3.77 5.50 -6.39
C HIS A 96 -2.63 4.51 -6.24
N ALA A 97 -1.84 4.36 -7.31
CA ALA A 97 -0.55 3.69 -7.23
C ALA A 97 0.44 4.55 -6.42
N ARG A 98 1.55 3.95 -5.97
CA ARG A 98 2.60 4.66 -5.22
C ARG A 98 3.22 5.85 -5.99
N SER A 99 3.37 5.69 -7.30
CA SER A 99 3.92 6.71 -8.20
C SER A 99 2.78 7.43 -8.94
N PRO A 100 2.61 8.75 -8.75
CA PRO A 100 1.51 9.53 -9.35
C PRO A 100 1.56 9.62 -10.88
N ASP A 101 2.74 9.48 -11.49
CA ASP A 101 2.95 9.57 -12.95
C ASP A 101 2.61 8.29 -13.71
N SER A 102 1.90 7.38 -13.05
CA SER A 102 1.56 6.10 -13.63
C SER A 102 0.41 6.29 -14.62
N ARG A 103 0.75 6.39 -15.90
CA ARG A 103 -0.20 6.48 -17.02
C ARG A 103 -1.27 5.37 -16.88
N TYR A 104 -2.48 5.66 -17.35
CA TYR A 104 -3.56 4.68 -17.39
C TYR A 104 -3.05 3.37 -18.01
N HIS A 105 -3.33 2.26 -17.33
CA HIS A 105 -3.00 0.92 -17.78
C HIS A 105 -4.22 0.02 -17.55
N PRO A 106 -4.68 -0.78 -18.53
CA PRO A 106 -5.87 -1.63 -18.40
C PRO A 106 -5.85 -2.59 -17.20
N SER A 107 -4.66 -2.95 -16.71
CA SER A 107 -4.49 -3.76 -15.49
C SER A 107 -5.07 -3.12 -14.22
N ARG A 108 -5.43 -1.84 -14.25
CA ARG A 108 -6.04 -1.13 -13.12
C ARG A 108 -7.56 -1.11 -13.16
N ASP A 109 -8.21 -1.59 -14.21
CA ASP A 109 -9.67 -1.51 -14.30
C ASP A 109 -10.34 -2.42 -13.27
N TRP A 110 -9.81 -3.63 -13.07
CA TRP A 110 -10.23 -4.50 -11.96
C TRP A 110 -10.05 -3.81 -10.61
N LEU A 111 -8.88 -3.20 -10.38
CA LEU A 111 -8.57 -2.51 -9.13
C LEU A 111 -9.49 -1.31 -8.89
N LYS A 112 -9.87 -0.55 -9.92
CA LYS A 112 -10.82 0.56 -9.79
C LYS A 112 -12.21 0.07 -9.40
N ALA A 113 -12.68 -1.02 -10.00
CA ALA A 113 -13.96 -1.63 -9.63
C ALA A 113 -13.93 -2.16 -8.20
N PHE A 114 -12.83 -2.81 -7.80
CA PHE A 114 -12.62 -3.24 -6.42
C PHE A 114 -12.62 -2.04 -5.46
N ALA A 115 -11.84 -1.00 -5.75
CA ALA A 115 -11.77 0.22 -4.96
C ALA A 115 -13.13 0.92 -4.84
N ALA A 116 -13.97 0.93 -5.89
CA ALA A 116 -15.29 1.56 -5.83
C ALA A 116 -16.24 0.90 -4.80
N ASN A 117 -16.03 -0.38 -4.47
CA ASN A 117 -16.80 -1.07 -3.42
C ASN A 117 -16.22 -0.82 -2.01
N VAL A 118 -14.90 -0.68 -1.88
CA VAL A 118 -14.21 -0.49 -0.59
C VAL A 118 -14.21 0.98 -0.17
N SER A 119 -13.88 1.90 -1.07
CA SER A 119 -13.63 3.32 -0.78
C SER A 119 -14.76 4.02 -0.01
N PRO A 120 -16.06 3.83 -0.35
CA PRO A 120 -17.15 4.46 0.39
C PRO A 120 -17.25 4.05 1.87
N GLN A 121 -16.61 2.95 2.26
CA GLN A 121 -16.60 2.42 3.63
C GLN A 121 -15.44 2.97 4.47
N LEU A 122 -14.51 3.70 3.85
CA LEU A 122 -13.33 4.26 4.52
C LEU A 122 -13.64 5.63 5.12
N ALA A 123 -13.04 5.92 6.28
CA ALA A 123 -13.02 7.27 6.82
C ALA A 123 -12.17 8.22 5.95
N ASP A 124 -12.35 9.52 6.18
CA ASP A 124 -11.64 10.60 5.48
C ASP A 124 -10.11 10.48 5.60
N ASP A 125 -9.62 10.06 6.77
CA ASP A 125 -8.21 9.90 7.11
C ASP A 125 -7.72 8.45 7.09
N GLU A 126 -8.57 7.52 6.63
CA GLU A 126 -8.21 6.11 6.46
C GLU A 126 -7.57 5.83 5.11
N ARG A 127 -6.51 5.02 5.14
CA ARG A 127 -5.88 4.43 3.96
C ARG A 127 -5.68 2.94 4.16
N ILE A 128 -6.04 2.15 3.15
CA ILE A 128 -5.69 0.74 3.06
C ILE A 128 -4.60 0.60 2.00
N VAL A 129 -3.47 0.01 2.36
CA VAL A 129 -2.35 -0.21 1.45
C VAL A 129 -2.22 -1.71 1.17
N GLY A 130 -2.07 -2.03 -0.10
CA GLY A 130 -1.92 -3.40 -0.57
C GLY A 130 -1.17 -3.46 -1.90
N GLU A 131 -1.05 -4.67 -2.40
CA GLU A 131 -0.40 -4.97 -3.67
C GLU A 131 -1.44 -5.34 -4.71
N ASN A 132 -1.47 -4.61 -5.83
CA ASN A 132 -2.24 -4.99 -7.01
C ASN A 132 -1.45 -6.00 -7.84
N LEU A 133 -1.96 -7.21 -7.91
CA LEU A 133 -1.35 -8.39 -8.53
C LEU A 133 -2.08 -8.80 -9.82
N TYR A 134 -2.92 -7.93 -10.39
CA TYR A 134 -3.61 -8.24 -11.65
C TYR A 134 -2.60 -8.51 -12.78
N ALA A 135 -1.67 -7.57 -13.00
CA ALA A 135 -0.60 -7.75 -13.98
C ALA A 135 0.52 -8.59 -13.37
N ARG A 136 0.98 -9.59 -14.12
CA ARG A 136 2.19 -10.34 -13.81
C ARG A 136 3.41 -9.43 -13.94
N HIS A 137 4.22 -9.40 -12.90
CA HIS A 137 5.55 -8.79 -12.91
C HIS A 137 6.61 -9.89 -13.12
N SER A 138 7.56 -10.05 -12.21
CA SER A 138 8.61 -11.05 -12.31
C SER A 138 8.12 -12.43 -11.87
N VAL A 139 7.24 -12.48 -10.87
CA VAL A 139 6.60 -13.71 -10.35
C VAL A 139 5.26 -13.94 -11.06
N ALA A 140 5.05 -15.18 -11.52
CA ALA A 140 3.76 -15.64 -11.99
C ALA A 140 2.97 -16.25 -10.84
N TYR A 141 1.73 -15.78 -10.66
CA TYR A 141 0.81 -16.35 -9.69
C TYR A 141 -0.37 -17.02 -10.40
N ASP A 142 -0.56 -18.32 -10.17
CA ASP A 142 -1.57 -19.13 -10.85
C ASP A 142 -2.84 -19.39 -10.01
N ALA A 143 -2.86 -18.96 -8.74
CA ALA A 143 -3.98 -19.21 -7.84
C ALA A 143 -4.06 -18.16 -6.71
N LEU A 144 -4.11 -16.87 -7.09
CA LEU A 144 -4.25 -15.78 -6.12
C LEU A 144 -5.63 -15.79 -5.45
N PRO A 145 -5.73 -15.62 -4.13
CA PRO A 145 -7.04 -15.52 -3.48
C PRO A 145 -7.78 -14.22 -3.83
N SER A 146 -7.06 -13.19 -4.28
CA SER A 146 -7.58 -11.93 -4.82
C SER A 146 -6.47 -11.24 -5.62
N PHE A 147 -6.84 -10.41 -6.60
CA PHE A 147 -5.88 -9.55 -7.31
C PHE A 147 -5.41 -8.36 -6.48
N PHE A 148 -6.04 -8.05 -5.35
CA PHE A 148 -5.55 -7.07 -4.39
C PHE A 148 -5.37 -7.73 -3.03
N LEU A 149 -4.15 -7.72 -2.51
CA LEU A 149 -3.81 -8.24 -1.18
C LEU A 149 -3.35 -7.11 -0.27
N GLY A 150 -4.04 -6.91 0.85
CA GLY A 150 -3.76 -5.86 1.83
C GLY A 150 -2.57 -6.19 2.73
N PHE A 151 -1.80 -5.18 3.13
CA PHE A 151 -0.71 -5.34 4.10
C PHE A 151 -0.54 -4.17 5.09
N ALA A 152 -1.27 -3.06 4.94
CA ALA A 152 -1.30 -2.02 5.97
C ALA A 152 -2.66 -1.30 6.00
N TRP A 153 -3.08 -0.96 7.21
CA TRP A 153 -4.14 0.01 7.47
C TRP A 153 -3.53 1.21 8.19
N ILE A 154 -3.84 2.40 7.72
CA ILE A 154 -3.26 3.64 8.21
C ILE A 154 -4.38 4.62 8.52
N ILE A 155 -4.33 5.24 9.70
CA ILE A 155 -5.23 6.33 10.11
C ILE A 155 -4.37 7.57 10.29
N GLY A 156 -4.64 8.61 9.50
CA GLY A 156 -3.80 9.80 9.43
C GLY A 156 -2.36 9.44 8.99
N ALA A 157 -1.44 9.44 9.96
CA ALA A 157 -0.02 9.13 9.77
C ALA A 157 0.47 7.95 10.63
N GLU A 158 -0.44 7.12 11.15
CA GLU A 158 -0.12 5.98 12.01
C GLU A 158 -0.54 4.67 11.34
N ILE A 159 0.43 3.78 11.14
CA ILE A 159 0.18 2.40 10.73
C ILE A 159 -0.41 1.67 11.93
N GLN A 160 -1.59 1.09 11.75
CA GLN A 160 -2.35 0.44 12.80
C GLN A 160 -1.73 -0.93 13.19
N PRO A 161 -2.05 -1.44 14.41
CA PRO A 161 -1.62 -2.76 14.84
C PRO A 161 -2.04 -3.84 13.83
N TRP A 162 -1.25 -4.91 13.70
CA TRP A 162 -1.50 -5.95 12.71
C TRP A 162 -2.85 -6.64 12.92
N ASP A 163 -3.23 -6.92 14.16
CA ASP A 163 -4.49 -7.62 14.46
C ASP A 163 -5.71 -6.75 14.15
N LEU A 164 -5.64 -5.44 14.44
CA LEU A 164 -6.68 -4.49 14.06
C LEU A 164 -6.72 -4.29 12.54
N THR A 165 -5.57 -4.35 11.88
CA THR A 165 -5.48 -4.33 10.41
C THR A 165 -6.19 -5.54 9.80
N LEU A 166 -5.99 -6.75 10.33
CA LEU A 166 -6.66 -7.96 9.86
C LEU A 166 -8.17 -7.90 10.09
N ALA A 167 -8.62 -7.44 11.26
CA ALA A 167 -10.05 -7.25 11.54
C ALA A 167 -10.68 -6.25 10.55
N ARG A 168 -10.00 -5.13 10.29
CA ARG A 168 -10.46 -4.13 9.33
C ARG A 168 -10.50 -4.68 7.90
N PHE A 169 -9.53 -5.53 7.53
CA PHE A 169 -9.54 -6.19 6.23
C PHE A 169 -10.71 -7.17 6.08
N GLU A 170 -11.02 -7.94 7.13
CA GLU A 170 -12.19 -8.83 7.15
C GLU A 170 -13.50 -8.06 6.96
N GLU A 171 -13.68 -6.95 7.68
CA GLU A 171 -14.84 -6.05 7.52
C GLU A 171 -15.02 -5.54 6.08
N LEU A 172 -13.90 -5.24 5.41
CA LEU A 172 -13.88 -4.69 4.05
C LEU A 172 -13.87 -5.76 2.95
N GLY A 173 -13.81 -7.05 3.31
CA GLY A 173 -13.68 -8.15 2.34
C GLY A 173 -12.32 -8.15 1.61
N ILE A 174 -11.26 -7.69 2.28
CA ILE A 174 -9.90 -7.62 1.75
C ILE A 174 -9.10 -8.82 2.24
N THR A 175 -8.49 -9.57 1.32
CA THR A 175 -7.57 -10.66 1.69
C THR A 175 -6.21 -10.07 2.06
N PRO A 176 -5.62 -10.40 3.23
CA PRO A 176 -4.26 -9.99 3.55
C PRO A 176 -3.21 -10.75 2.74
N VAL A 177 -2.01 -10.19 2.64
CA VAL A 177 -0.82 -10.95 2.22
C VAL A 177 -0.55 -12.13 3.18
N PRO A 178 -0.01 -13.27 2.69
CA PRO A 178 0.29 -14.42 3.54
C PRO A 178 1.23 -14.08 4.71
N THR A 179 0.89 -14.53 5.92
CA THR A 179 1.80 -14.46 7.07
C THR A 179 2.75 -15.65 7.05
N LEU A 180 4.05 -15.37 7.05
CA LEU A 180 5.12 -16.38 7.07
C LEU A 180 5.60 -16.67 8.49
N TYR A 181 5.54 -15.68 9.38
CA TYR A 181 5.96 -15.81 10.78
C TYR A 181 5.25 -14.78 11.66
N ARG A 182 4.92 -15.18 12.89
CA ARG A 182 4.60 -14.26 13.98
C ARG A 182 5.21 -14.76 15.29
N GLY A 183 5.86 -13.87 16.03
CA GLY A 183 6.47 -14.20 17.32
C GLY A 183 7.69 -13.35 17.65
N PRO A 184 8.48 -13.75 18.66
CA PRO A 184 9.61 -12.97 19.11
C PRO A 184 10.77 -13.00 18.12
N PHE A 185 11.44 -11.86 17.96
CA PHE A 185 12.68 -11.79 17.19
C PHE A 185 13.72 -12.79 17.74
N SER A 186 14.42 -13.46 16.83
CA SER A 186 15.61 -14.26 17.16
C SER A 186 16.75 -13.97 16.18
N PRO A 187 18.02 -14.10 16.59
CA PRO A 187 19.16 -13.69 15.77
C PRO A 187 19.21 -14.26 14.34
N ASN A 188 18.76 -15.52 14.15
CA ASN A 188 18.81 -16.20 12.85
C ASN A 188 17.45 -16.20 12.12
N LEU A 189 16.45 -15.47 12.62
CA LEU A 189 15.08 -15.51 12.11
C LEU A 189 15.03 -15.18 10.61
N PHE A 190 15.65 -14.08 10.20
CA PHE A 190 15.57 -13.61 8.83
C PHE A 190 16.40 -14.45 7.86
N ASP A 191 17.54 -14.98 8.29
CA ASP A 191 18.35 -15.89 7.46
C ASP A 191 17.60 -17.21 7.23
N ASN A 192 16.98 -17.76 8.28
CA ASN A 192 16.16 -18.97 8.17
C ASN A 192 14.96 -18.76 7.23
N LEU A 193 14.25 -17.64 7.37
CA LEU A 193 13.14 -17.29 6.48
C LEU A 193 13.61 -17.11 5.03
N ALA A 194 14.73 -16.43 4.80
CA ALA A 194 15.31 -16.25 3.47
C ALA A 194 15.71 -17.58 2.83
N ALA A 195 16.20 -18.54 3.63
CA ALA A 195 16.55 -19.88 3.19
C ALA A 195 15.32 -20.75 2.88
N SER A 196 14.19 -20.52 3.56
CA SER A 196 12.96 -21.29 3.35
C SER A 196 12.09 -20.83 2.18
N LEU A 197 12.36 -19.66 1.59
CA LEU A 197 11.58 -19.15 0.47
C LEU A 197 11.69 -20.05 -0.77
N ASP A 198 10.56 -20.32 -1.41
CA ASP A 198 10.55 -20.82 -2.79
C ASP A 198 10.90 -19.66 -3.73
N LYS A 199 12.18 -19.55 -4.09
CA LYS A 199 12.70 -18.46 -4.93
C LYS A 199 12.12 -18.45 -6.35
N ALA A 200 11.45 -19.51 -6.79
CA ALA A 200 10.72 -19.51 -8.06
C ALA A 200 9.36 -18.80 -7.94
N LYS A 201 8.77 -18.76 -6.74
CA LYS A 201 7.40 -18.28 -6.50
C LYS A 201 7.28 -17.09 -5.56
N GLN A 202 8.31 -16.77 -4.76
CA GLN A 202 8.22 -15.75 -3.71
C GLN A 202 9.35 -14.74 -3.84
N GLU A 203 9.03 -13.46 -4.06
CA GLU A 203 10.02 -12.38 -4.18
C GLU A 203 10.87 -12.25 -2.92
N GLY A 204 10.23 -12.37 -1.77
CA GLY A 204 10.83 -12.09 -0.49
C GLY A 204 9.79 -11.98 0.62
N PHE A 205 10.12 -11.20 1.63
CA PHE A 205 9.23 -10.98 2.78
C PHE A 205 9.36 -9.57 3.33
N VAL A 206 8.36 -9.15 4.10
CA VAL A 206 8.36 -7.89 4.86
C VAL A 206 8.19 -8.22 6.33
N ALA A 207 9.12 -7.75 7.16
CA ALA A 207 9.03 -7.81 8.61
C ALA A 207 8.56 -6.46 9.16
N ARG A 208 7.61 -6.46 10.09
CA ARG A 208 7.17 -5.27 10.85
C ARG A 208 6.92 -5.62 12.31
N VAL A 209 7.04 -4.64 13.19
CA VAL A 209 6.48 -4.75 14.55
C VAL A 209 4.96 -4.90 14.47
N ALA A 210 4.37 -5.73 15.33
CA ALA A 210 2.92 -5.98 15.30
C ALA A 210 2.11 -4.79 15.84
N GLU A 211 2.68 -4.00 16.75
CA GLU A 211 2.05 -2.81 17.31
C GLU A 211 1.87 -1.66 16.30
N ALA A 212 1.15 -0.62 16.71
CA ALA A 212 1.02 0.62 15.93
C ALA A 212 2.36 1.38 15.90
N PHE A 213 2.61 2.10 14.81
CA PHE A 213 3.74 3.01 14.73
C PHE A 213 3.51 4.11 13.69
N ALA A 214 4.18 5.24 13.87
CA ALA A 214 4.10 6.34 12.91
C ALA A 214 4.69 5.94 11.55
N GLU A 215 4.10 6.38 10.44
CA GLU A 215 4.68 6.17 9.10
C GLU A 215 6.11 6.71 8.98
N ALA A 216 6.45 7.75 9.74
CA ALA A 216 7.81 8.29 9.82
C ALA A 216 8.82 7.28 10.38
N ASP A 217 8.38 6.32 11.19
CA ASP A 217 9.21 5.30 11.83
C ASP A 217 9.31 4.01 11.01
N MET A 218 8.67 3.93 9.83
CA MET A 218 8.83 2.79 8.91
C MET A 218 10.30 2.39 8.68
N PRO A 219 11.28 3.30 8.52
CA PRO A 219 12.68 2.94 8.32
C PRO A 219 13.33 2.13 9.45
N ILE A 220 12.73 2.14 10.65
CA ILE A 220 13.24 1.44 11.84
C ILE A 220 12.26 0.37 12.36
N ARG A 221 10.96 0.48 12.07
CA ARG A 221 9.91 -0.44 12.53
C ARG A 221 9.48 -1.48 11.49
N MET A 222 9.98 -1.38 10.26
CA MET A 222 9.74 -2.40 9.24
C MET A 222 10.87 -2.50 8.21
N GLY A 223 11.10 -3.70 7.70
CA GLY A 223 12.13 -3.98 6.71
C GLY A 223 11.70 -5.06 5.73
N LYS A 224 12.22 -5.01 4.50
CA LYS A 224 11.97 -6.03 3.48
C LYS A 224 13.23 -6.82 3.16
N TYR A 225 13.08 -8.11 2.90
CA TYR A 225 14.07 -8.91 2.20
C TYR A 225 13.58 -9.16 0.77
N VAL A 226 14.47 -9.05 -0.21
CA VAL A 226 14.23 -9.38 -1.61
C VAL A 226 15.34 -10.33 -2.07
N ARG A 227 14.96 -11.44 -2.72
CA ARG A 227 15.89 -12.44 -3.23
C ARG A 227 16.79 -11.87 -4.33
N ALA A 228 17.95 -12.50 -4.53
CA ALA A 228 18.85 -12.14 -5.62
C ALA A 228 18.21 -12.40 -6.99
N GLY A 229 18.49 -11.52 -7.95
CA GLY A 229 18.02 -11.68 -9.34
C GLY A 229 16.51 -11.63 -9.50
N HIS A 230 15.78 -10.94 -8.61
CA HIS A 230 14.34 -10.78 -8.74
C HIS A 230 13.95 -9.89 -9.94
N VAL A 231 14.63 -8.76 -10.12
CA VAL A 231 14.45 -7.91 -11.31
C VAL A 231 15.34 -8.46 -12.44
N GLN A 232 14.73 -9.12 -13.42
CA GLN A 232 15.48 -9.74 -14.55
C GLN A 232 15.27 -9.06 -15.90
N SER A 233 14.31 -8.15 -16.05
CA SER A 233 14.08 -7.45 -17.32
C SER A 233 14.15 -5.93 -17.16
N GLU A 234 15.05 -5.29 -17.89
CA GLU A 234 15.14 -3.83 -18.03
C GLU A 234 13.89 -3.22 -18.70
N THR A 235 13.07 -4.06 -19.33
CA THR A 235 11.75 -3.68 -19.83
C THR A 235 10.81 -3.53 -18.65
N HIS A 236 10.60 -2.29 -18.21
CA HIS A 236 9.55 -1.91 -17.27
C HIS A 236 8.26 -2.66 -17.62
N TRP A 237 7.63 -3.35 -16.65
CA TRP A 237 6.42 -4.17 -16.87
C TRP A 237 5.31 -3.45 -17.66
N MET A 238 5.24 -2.13 -17.59
CA MET A 238 4.34 -1.26 -18.36
C MET A 238 4.61 -1.21 -19.88
N LYS A 239 5.74 -1.75 -20.35
CA LYS A 239 6.16 -1.79 -21.77
C LYS A 239 6.11 -3.20 -22.36
N ALA A 240 5.92 -4.21 -21.53
CA ALA A 240 5.74 -5.60 -21.97
C ALA A 240 4.25 -5.84 -22.29
N GLU A 241 3.97 -6.91 -23.04
CA GLU A 241 2.61 -7.40 -23.21
C GLU A 241 2.00 -7.73 -21.84
N LEU A 242 0.76 -7.28 -21.59
CA LEU A 242 0.08 -7.50 -20.31
C LEU A 242 -0.25 -9.00 -20.16
N ILE A 243 0.52 -9.68 -19.32
CA ILE A 243 0.19 -11.02 -18.83
C ILE A 243 -0.58 -10.86 -17.52
N THR A 244 -1.75 -11.47 -17.43
CA THR A 244 -2.60 -11.40 -16.22
C THR A 244 -2.30 -12.61 -15.32
N ASN A 245 -2.17 -12.40 -14.01
CA ASN A 245 -2.11 -13.50 -13.04
C ASN A 245 -3.48 -14.20 -12.96
N ARG A 246 -3.57 -15.35 -12.27
CA ARG A 246 -4.82 -16.13 -12.19
C ARG A 246 -5.37 -16.22 -10.77
N LEU A 247 -6.70 -16.27 -10.68
CA LEU A 247 -7.44 -16.69 -9.48
C LEU A 247 -7.65 -18.22 -9.55
N PRO A 248 -7.99 -18.91 -8.43
CA PRO A 248 -8.30 -20.33 -8.43
C PRO A 248 -9.35 -20.71 -9.49
N GLY A 249 -9.02 -21.70 -10.33
CA GLY A 249 -9.95 -22.26 -11.32
C GLY A 249 -10.10 -21.49 -12.63
N GLY A 250 -9.25 -20.48 -12.88
CA GLY A 250 -9.15 -19.74 -14.15
C GLY A 250 -7.90 -20.05 -14.97
#